data_AF-A0A357CES5-F1
#
_entry.id   AF-A0A357CES5-F1
#
_cell.length_a   1.000
_cell.length_b   1.000
_cell.length_c   1.000
_cell.angle_alpha   90.00
_cell.angle_beta   90.00
_cell.angle_gamma   90.00
#
_symmetry.space_group_name_H-M   'P 1'
#
loop_
_entity.id
_entity.type
_entity.pdbx_description
1 polymer ?
#
loop_
_entity_poly.entity_id
_entity_poly.type
_entity_poly.pdbx_seq_one_letter_code
_entity_poly.pdbx_strand_id
1 'polypeptide(L)'
;MPAVDYLIGQGRKRFFLLGTDTVYPRTTNAILKSYLNAQGVADEDVAEFYTPFNHKNWEEVVTWIRRFGASGDAAIVTTVSGDANIYFYRELGRQGITAESLPAMTLSIGEGELPAIADLRWPATSPPGAICTRSTAPRTKLSSLPGGVSATRPMS
;
A
#
# COMPACT_ATOMS: atom_id res chain seq x y z
N MET A 1 8.00 -8.12 -9.07
CA MET A 1 8.26 -6.78 -8.50
C MET A 1 7.71 -6.82 -7.08
N PRO A 2 8.52 -6.75 -6.01
CA PRO A 2 8.13 -7.23 -4.67
C PRO A 2 6.79 -6.71 -4.14
N ALA A 3 6.49 -5.44 -4.39
CA ALA A 3 5.25 -4.80 -3.97
C ALA A 3 4.01 -5.40 -4.67
N VAL A 4 4.11 -5.62 -5.98
CA VAL A 4 3.06 -6.28 -6.78
C VAL A 4 2.96 -7.76 -6.45
N ASP A 5 4.09 -8.43 -6.27
CA ASP A 5 4.16 -9.86 -5.94
C ASP A 5 3.46 -10.14 -4.60
N TYR A 6 3.60 -9.21 -3.64
CA TYR A 6 2.86 -9.24 -2.39
C TYR A 6 1.34 -9.19 -2.63
N LEU A 7 0.86 -8.26 -3.45
CA LEU A 7 -0.58 -8.15 -3.76
C LEU A 7 -1.11 -9.41 -4.48
N ILE A 8 -0.36 -9.96 -5.44
CA ILE A 8 -0.68 -11.23 -6.11
C ILE A 8 -0.76 -12.37 -5.07
N GLY A 9 0.22 -12.44 -4.17
CA GLY A 9 0.24 -13.41 -3.07
C GLY A 9 -0.92 -13.26 -2.07
N GLN A 10 -1.52 -12.07 -1.98
CA GLN A 10 -2.76 -11.82 -1.23
C GLN A 10 -4.03 -12.17 -2.04
N GLY A 11 -3.90 -12.82 -3.20
CA GLY A 11 -5.01 -13.26 -4.03
C GLY A 11 -5.62 -12.17 -4.91
N ARG A 12 -4.93 -11.04 -5.11
CA ARG A 12 -5.38 -9.96 -5.99
C ARG A 12 -5.10 -10.32 -7.44
N LYS A 13 -6.11 -10.17 -8.30
CA LYS A 13 -6.11 -10.55 -9.72
C LYS A 13 -6.31 -9.38 -10.65
N ARG A 14 -6.86 -8.28 -10.14
CA ARG A 14 -7.22 -7.09 -10.93
C ARG A 14 -6.49 -5.87 -10.40
N PHE A 15 -5.95 -5.04 -11.28
CA PHE A 15 -5.06 -3.96 -10.87
C PHE A 15 -5.51 -2.63 -11.47
N PHE A 16 -5.66 -1.63 -10.60
CA PHE A 16 -5.93 -0.26 -11.01
C PHE A 16 -4.63 0.55 -10.86
N LEU A 17 -4.01 0.89 -11.98
CA LEU A 17 -2.78 1.70 -12.04
C LEU A 17 -3.15 3.18 -12.10
N LEU A 18 -2.92 3.90 -11.01
CA LEU A 18 -3.26 5.31 -10.88
C LEU A 18 -2.00 6.18 -10.87
N GLY A 19 -1.84 7.11 -11.80
CA GLY A 19 -0.65 7.97 -11.89
C GLY A 19 -0.94 9.46 -12.00
N THR A 20 0.07 10.28 -11.71
CA THR A 20 0.10 11.68 -12.19
C THR A 20 0.61 11.70 -13.63
N ASP A 21 0.03 12.52 -14.51
CA ASP A 21 0.37 12.60 -15.93
C ASP A 21 1.73 13.27 -16.17
N THR A 22 2.80 12.54 -15.87
CA THR A 22 4.19 12.89 -16.10
C THR A 22 4.97 11.67 -16.59
N VAL A 23 6.22 11.88 -17.04
CA VAL A 23 7.04 10.80 -17.64
C VAL A 23 7.30 9.65 -16.66
N TYR A 24 7.54 9.95 -15.38
CA TYR A 24 7.84 8.93 -14.38
C TYR A 24 6.66 7.95 -14.17
N PRO A 25 5.45 8.40 -13.78
CA PRO A 25 4.30 7.50 -13.59
C PRO A 25 3.91 6.74 -14.87
N ARG A 26 3.96 7.38 -16.05
CA ARG A 26 3.64 6.69 -17.32
C ARG A 26 4.61 5.56 -17.62
N THR A 27 5.91 5.82 -17.47
CA THR A 27 6.95 4.80 -17.70
C THR A 27 6.83 3.67 -16.68
N THR A 28 6.66 4.01 -15.40
CA THR A 28 6.50 3.02 -14.32
C THR A 28 5.26 2.15 -14.52
N ASN A 29 4.12 2.75 -14.85
CA ASN A 29 2.87 2.01 -15.06
C ASN A 29 2.91 1.13 -16.32
N ALA A 30 3.58 1.58 -17.39
CA ALA A 30 3.81 0.73 -18.57
C ALA A 30 4.64 -0.52 -18.23
N ILE A 31 5.70 -0.36 -17.43
CA ILE A 31 6.52 -1.49 -16.94
C ILE A 31 5.69 -2.39 -16.02
N LEU A 32 4.90 -1.81 -15.11
CA LEU A 32 4.02 -2.56 -14.21
C LEU A 32 2.99 -3.38 -14.99
N LYS A 33 2.32 -2.79 -15.99
CA LYS A 33 1.35 -3.49 -16.83
C LYS A 33 2.00 -4.66 -17.58
N SER A 34 3.16 -4.43 -18.20
CA SER A 34 3.92 -5.50 -18.85
C SER A 34 4.31 -6.61 -17.88
N TYR A 35 4.71 -6.24 -16.66
CA TYR A 35 5.04 -7.20 -15.61
C TYR A 35 3.82 -8.03 -15.16
N LEU A 36 2.68 -7.37 -14.90
CA LEU A 36 1.42 -8.01 -14.53
C LEU A 36 0.95 -9.01 -15.59
N ASN A 37 1.04 -8.63 -16.87
CA ASN A 37 0.72 -9.51 -17.98
C ASN A 37 1.63 -10.75 -18.00
N ALA A 38 2.93 -10.58 -17.72
CA ALA A 38 3.87 -11.69 -17.61
C ALA A 38 3.58 -12.60 -16.40
N GLN A 39 2.87 -12.10 -15.37
CA GLN A 39 2.36 -12.89 -14.25
C GLN A 39 1.00 -13.54 -14.52
N GLY A 40 0.43 -13.37 -15.72
CA GLY A 40 -0.84 -13.98 -16.13
C GLY A 40 -2.08 -13.16 -15.81
N VAL A 41 -1.94 -11.89 -15.44
CA VAL A 41 -3.08 -10.95 -15.34
C VAL A 41 -3.48 -10.55 -16.76
N ALA A 42 -4.78 -10.63 -17.09
CA ALA A 42 -5.27 -10.25 -18.40
C ALA A 42 -5.27 -8.72 -18.58
N ASP A 43 -5.12 -8.25 -19.82
CA ASP A 43 -5.09 -6.80 -20.12
C ASP A 43 -6.40 -6.11 -19.70
N GLU A 44 -7.53 -6.82 -19.77
CA GLU A 44 -8.86 -6.36 -19.30
C GLU A 44 -8.99 -6.25 -17.77
N ASP A 45 -8.11 -6.95 -17.04
CA ASP A 45 -8.02 -6.89 -15.58
C ASP A 45 -7.03 -5.82 -15.10
N VAL A 46 -6.44 -5.04 -16.03
CA VAL A 46 -5.58 -3.90 -15.72
C VAL A 46 -6.24 -2.61 -16.22
N ALA A 47 -6.70 -1.78 -15.29
CA ALA A 47 -7.19 -0.43 -15.58
C ALA A 47 -6.07 0.60 -15.35
N GLU A 48 -5.98 1.60 -16.21
CA GLU A 48 -5.04 2.72 -16.05
C GLU A 48 -5.80 4.05 -16.02
N PHE A 49 -5.41 4.94 -15.09
CA PHE A 49 -5.93 6.30 -15.06
C PHE A 49 -4.85 7.29 -14.66
N TYR A 50 -4.85 8.46 -15.31
CA TYR A 50 -3.88 9.51 -15.08
C TYR A 50 -4.58 10.83 -14.76
N THR A 51 -4.03 11.54 -13.78
CA THR A 51 -4.52 12.86 -13.34
C THR A 51 -3.49 13.94 -13.62
N PRO A 52 -3.89 15.20 -13.89
CA PRO A 52 -2.96 16.31 -13.91
C PRO A 52 -2.23 16.50 -12.56
N PHE A 53 -1.12 17.24 -12.57
CA PHE A 53 -0.45 17.63 -11.33
C PHE A 53 -1.39 18.43 -10.41
N ASN A 54 -1.25 18.26 -9.09
CA ASN A 54 -2.06 18.93 -8.06
C ASN A 54 -3.58 18.66 -8.17
N HIS A 55 -3.96 17.47 -8.65
CA HIS A 55 -5.36 17.05 -8.72
C HIS A 55 -5.97 16.86 -7.33
N LYS A 56 -7.17 17.42 -7.11
CA LYS A 56 -7.86 17.42 -5.80
C LYS A 56 -9.24 16.78 -5.80
N ASN A 57 -9.90 16.68 -6.96
CA ASN A 57 -11.28 16.21 -7.07
C ASN A 57 -11.32 14.72 -7.41
N TRP A 58 -11.28 13.87 -6.38
CA TRP A 58 -11.16 12.42 -6.53
C TRP A 58 -12.50 11.66 -6.55
N GLU A 59 -13.63 12.34 -6.39
CA GLU A 59 -14.93 11.70 -6.17
C GLU A 59 -15.31 10.70 -7.28
N GLU A 60 -15.22 11.14 -8.53
CA GLU A 60 -15.55 10.30 -9.69
C GLU A 60 -14.53 9.16 -9.87
N VAL A 61 -13.24 9.48 -9.71
CA VAL A 61 -12.15 8.50 -9.84
C VAL A 61 -12.29 7.39 -8.80
N VAL A 62 -12.55 7.74 -7.54
CA VAL A 62 -12.75 6.78 -6.46
C VAL A 62 -14.04 5.99 -6.66
N THR A 63 -15.10 6.61 -7.20
CA THR A 63 -16.32 5.89 -7.58
C THR A 63 -16.03 4.82 -8.64
N TRP A 64 -15.21 5.14 -9.64
CA TRP A 64 -14.81 4.17 -10.66
C TRP A 64 -13.93 3.07 -10.07
N ILE A 65 -12.93 3.41 -9.26
CA ILE A 65 -12.08 2.46 -8.54
C ILE A 65 -12.92 1.49 -7.69
N ARG A 66 -13.93 1.99 -6.99
CA ARG A 66 -14.87 1.17 -6.20
C ARG A 66 -15.63 0.18 -7.07
N ARG A 67 -16.11 0.62 -8.24
CA ARG A 67 -16.80 -0.25 -9.20
C ARG A 67 -15.85 -1.31 -9.77
N PHE A 68 -14.63 -0.90 -10.10
CA PHE A 68 -13.59 -1.81 -10.57
C PHE A 68 -13.29 -2.90 -9.53
N GLY A 69 -13.16 -2.52 -8.26
CA GLY A 69 -12.89 -3.45 -7.15
C GLY A 69 -14.09 -4.18 -6.55
N ALA A 70 -15.28 -4.06 -7.14
CA ALA A 70 -16.51 -4.64 -6.57
C ALA A 70 -16.47 -6.18 -6.45
N SER A 71 -15.63 -6.86 -7.24
CA SER A 71 -15.39 -8.31 -7.16
C SER A 71 -14.56 -8.74 -5.94
N GLY A 72 -13.93 -7.80 -5.23
CA GLY A 72 -13.12 -8.06 -4.02
C GLY A 72 -11.72 -8.60 -4.29
N ASP A 73 -11.35 -8.86 -5.54
CA ASP A 73 -10.04 -9.38 -5.96
C ASP A 73 -9.16 -8.31 -6.63
N ALA A 74 -9.49 -7.03 -6.45
CA ALA A 74 -8.72 -5.92 -7.03
C ALA A 74 -7.73 -5.30 -6.03
N ALA A 75 -6.71 -4.62 -6.56
CA ALA A 75 -5.80 -3.76 -5.83
C ALA A 75 -5.52 -2.47 -6.61
N ILE A 76 -5.15 -1.39 -5.91
CA ILE A 76 -4.74 -0.12 -6.51
C ILE A 76 -3.22 -0.02 -6.37
N VAL A 77 -2.53 0.28 -7.46
CA VAL A 77 -1.11 0.66 -7.44
C VAL A 77 -1.01 2.11 -7.89
N THR A 78 -0.50 2.97 -7.01
CA THR A 78 -0.46 4.41 -7.27
C THR A 78 0.95 4.98 -7.38
N THR A 79 1.14 5.77 -8.42
CA THR A 79 2.30 6.61 -8.74
C THR A 79 1.88 8.09 -8.78
N VAL A 80 0.92 8.45 -7.92
CA VAL A 80 0.49 9.84 -7.72
C VAL A 80 1.52 10.59 -6.88
N SER A 81 1.87 11.80 -7.29
CA SER A 81 2.90 12.61 -6.65
C SER A 81 2.31 13.78 -5.87
N GLY A 82 2.94 14.12 -4.75
CA GLY A 82 2.67 15.35 -4.00
C GLY A 82 1.37 15.31 -3.19
N ASP A 83 0.89 16.50 -2.84
CA ASP A 83 -0.33 16.73 -2.05
C ASP A 83 -1.56 15.99 -2.57
N ALA A 84 -1.61 15.66 -3.86
CA ALA A 84 -2.68 14.90 -4.49
C ALA A 84 -2.94 13.55 -3.78
N ASN A 85 -1.91 12.93 -3.19
CA ASN A 85 -2.05 11.72 -2.35
C ASN A 85 -3.01 11.95 -1.18
N ILE A 86 -2.88 13.08 -0.47
CA ILE A 86 -3.70 13.39 0.71
C ILE A 86 -5.19 13.44 0.34
N TYR A 87 -5.51 14.12 -0.76
CA TYR A 87 -6.88 14.23 -1.24
C TYR A 87 -7.44 12.87 -1.71
N PHE A 88 -6.61 12.03 -2.33
CA PHE A 88 -6.99 10.69 -2.76
C PHE A 88 -7.34 9.79 -1.58
N TYR A 89 -6.45 9.65 -0.59
CA TYR A 89 -6.72 8.80 0.59
C TYR A 89 -7.89 9.30 1.43
N ARG A 90 -8.06 10.63 1.53
CA ARG A 90 -9.24 11.21 2.18
C ARG A 90 -10.53 10.79 1.49
N GLU A 91 -10.53 10.77 0.16
CA GLU A 91 -11.69 10.38 -0.63
C GLU A 91 -11.98 8.87 -0.54
N LEU A 92 -10.95 8.02 -0.53
CA LEU A 92 -11.10 6.59 -0.22
C LEU A 92 -11.82 6.39 1.11
N GLY A 93 -11.38 7.10 2.16
CA GLY A 93 -12.01 7.08 3.48
C GLY A 93 -13.45 7.62 3.46
N ARG A 94 -13.72 8.70 2.72
CA ARG A 94 -15.07 9.28 2.57
C ARG A 94 -16.05 8.28 1.94
N GLN A 95 -15.60 7.47 0.99
CA GLN A 95 -16.42 6.45 0.33
C GLN A 95 -16.41 5.09 1.06
N GLY A 96 -15.74 4.99 2.22
CA GLY A 96 -15.69 3.77 3.04
C GLY A 96 -14.91 2.62 2.38
N ILE A 97 -14.01 2.91 1.45
CA ILE A 97 -13.15 1.90 0.83
C ILE A 97 -12.05 1.57 1.82
N THR A 98 -11.94 0.31 2.24
CA THR A 98 -10.95 -0.11 3.23
C THR A 98 -9.79 -0.92 2.66
N ALA A 99 -8.64 -0.94 3.36
CA ALA A 99 -7.47 -1.73 2.95
C ALA A 99 -7.75 -3.23 2.87
N GLU A 100 -8.70 -3.73 3.68
CA GLU A 100 -9.17 -5.12 3.61
C GLU A 100 -9.94 -5.37 2.30
N SER A 101 -10.82 -4.43 1.94
CA SER A 101 -11.67 -4.54 0.74
C SER A 101 -10.90 -4.31 -0.56
N LEU A 102 -10.09 -3.25 -0.64
CA LEU A 102 -9.41 -2.80 -1.84
C LEU A 102 -8.08 -2.13 -1.44
N PRO A 103 -6.99 -2.91 -1.29
CA PRO A 103 -5.72 -2.38 -0.84
C PRO A 103 -5.15 -1.40 -1.86
N ALA A 104 -4.69 -0.25 -1.37
CA ALA A 104 -3.96 0.74 -2.15
C ALA A 104 -2.48 0.71 -1.77
N MET A 105 -1.63 0.53 -2.76
CA MET A 105 -0.18 0.50 -2.63
C MET A 105 0.43 1.66 -3.39
N THR A 106 1.12 2.55 -2.69
CA THR A 106 1.80 3.69 -3.29
C THR A 106 3.29 3.42 -3.49
N LEU A 107 3.83 3.91 -4.60
CA LEU A 107 5.27 3.91 -4.88
C LEU A 107 5.90 5.31 -4.72
N SER A 108 5.09 6.33 -4.39
CA SER A 108 5.48 7.74 -4.43
C SER A 108 4.87 8.59 -3.30
N ILE A 109 4.97 8.11 -2.05
CA ILE A 109 4.71 8.93 -0.86
C ILE A 109 6.04 9.25 -0.16
N GLY A 110 6.27 10.54 0.07
CA GLY A 110 7.42 11.04 0.85
C GLY A 110 7.09 11.24 2.32
N GLU A 111 8.13 11.39 3.16
CA GLU A 111 7.98 11.56 4.62
C GLU A 111 7.12 12.76 5.03
N GLY A 112 7.09 13.83 4.22
CA GLY A 112 6.28 15.02 4.50
C GLY A 112 4.77 14.82 4.33
N GLU A 113 4.35 13.79 3.58
CA GLU A 113 2.94 13.48 3.33
C GLU A 113 2.37 12.49 4.37
N LEU A 114 3.25 11.74 5.05
CA LEU A 114 2.87 10.72 6.03
C LEU A 114 2.04 11.27 7.21
N PRO A 115 2.38 12.43 7.83
CA PRO A 115 1.59 12.96 8.94
C PRO A 115 0.18 13.34 8.50
N ALA A 116 0.04 13.94 7.31
CA ALA A 116 -1.25 14.37 6.79
C ALA A 116 -2.17 13.19 6.45
N ILE A 117 -1.61 12.04 6.06
CA ILE A 117 -2.36 10.81 5.84
C ILE A 117 -2.65 10.10 7.16
N ALA A 118 -1.73 10.11 8.12
CA ALA A 118 -1.95 9.51 9.44
C ALA A 118 -3.08 10.21 10.23
N ASP A 119 -3.24 11.53 10.03
CA ASP A 119 -4.34 12.30 10.62
C ASP A 119 -5.69 12.07 9.93
N LEU A 120 -5.73 11.35 8.79
CA LEU A 120 -6.99 10.91 8.21
C LEU A 120 -7.64 9.91 9.16
N ARG A 121 -8.68 10.37 9.84
CA ARG A 121 -9.49 9.55 10.76
C ARG A 121 -10.27 8.51 9.95
N TRP A 122 -9.60 7.40 9.67
CA TRP A 122 -10.20 6.21 9.14
C TRP A 122 -11.29 5.69 10.11
N PRO A 123 -12.46 5.27 9.61
CA PRO A 123 -13.49 4.69 10.48
C PRO A 123 -12.90 3.47 11.23
N ALA A 124 -13.09 3.45 12.54
CA ALA A 124 -12.37 2.61 13.51
C ALA A 124 -12.63 1.09 13.44
N THR A 125 -13.05 0.56 12.29
CA THR A 125 -13.40 -0.86 12.12
C THR A 125 -12.32 -1.70 11.43
N SER A 126 -11.18 -1.12 11.05
CA SER A 126 -10.04 -1.91 10.55
C SER A 126 -9.17 -2.41 11.70
N PRO A 127 -8.75 -3.69 11.71
CA PRO A 127 -7.87 -4.22 12.74
C PRO A 127 -6.53 -3.44 12.75
N PRO A 128 -5.93 -3.22 13.94
CA PRO A 128 -4.69 -2.47 14.06
C PRO A 128 -3.55 -3.25 13.38
N GLY A 129 -3.07 -2.77 12.23
CA GLY A 129 -1.95 -3.39 11.52
C GLY A 129 -1.75 -3.01 10.05
N ALA A 130 -2.70 -2.33 9.41
CA ALA A 130 -2.61 -2.00 7.98
C ALA A 130 -1.65 -0.85 7.62
N ILE A 131 -1.02 -0.20 8.61
CA ILE A 131 0.03 0.79 8.38
C ILE A 131 1.35 0.17 8.83
N CYS A 132 2.19 -0.22 7.87
CA CYS A 132 3.55 -0.67 8.13
C CYS A 132 4.45 0.55 8.44
N THR A 133 4.17 1.24 9.54
CA THR A 133 5.10 2.19 10.15
C THR A 133 6.03 1.42 11.08
N ARG A 134 7.33 1.56 10.82
CA ARG A 134 8.46 1.11 11.62
C ARG A 134 8.11 0.94 13.10
N SER A 135 8.16 -0.30 13.58
CA SER A 135 8.04 -0.67 14.99
C SER A 135 8.95 0.21 15.85
N THR A 136 8.35 1.12 16.63
CA THR A 136 9.01 1.77 17.76
C THR A 136 8.96 0.83 18.96
N ALA A 137 9.72 -0.26 18.90
CA ALA A 137 10.07 -1.00 20.11
C ALA A 137 11.00 -0.09 20.96
N PRO A 138 10.72 0.10 22.26
CA PRO A 138 11.62 0.84 23.12
C PRO A 138 12.96 0.10 23.20
N ARG A 139 14.06 0.83 22.97
CA ARG A 139 15.44 0.34 23.17
C ARG A 139 15.62 -0.05 24.64
N THR A 140 15.44 -1.33 24.96
CA THR A 140 15.98 -1.89 26.20
C THR A 140 17.48 -2.04 26.01
N LYS A 141 18.25 -1.32 26.82
CA LYS A 141 19.72 -1.38 26.86
C LYS A 141 20.20 -2.83 26.94
N LEU A 142 21.01 -3.23 25.97
CA LEU A 142 21.88 -4.39 26.07
C LEU A 142 23.03 -4.02 27.03
N SER A 143 22.95 -4.45 28.29
CA SER A 143 24.09 -4.38 29.21
C SER A 143 24.05 -5.54 30.22
N SER A 144 25.16 -6.29 30.21
CA SER A 144 25.70 -7.23 31.21
C SER A 144 24.92 -8.51 31.53
N LEU A 145 25.35 -9.62 30.93
CA LEU A 145 25.36 -10.94 31.57
C LEU A 145 26.62 -11.06 32.46
N PRO A 146 26.49 -11.64 33.66
CA PRO A 146 27.49 -12.62 34.07
C PRO A 146 26.85 -13.92 34.61
N GLY A 147 27.33 -15.02 34.04
CA GLY A 147 27.67 -16.31 34.66
C GLY A 147 26.88 -16.86 35.84
N GLY A 148 26.43 -18.11 35.68
CA GLY A 148 26.49 -19.10 36.77
C GLY A 148 25.34 -20.09 36.81
N VAL A 149 25.48 -21.25 36.16
CA VAL A 149 24.94 -22.51 36.71
C VAL A 149 25.99 -23.60 36.53
N SER A 150 26.57 -23.99 37.66
CA SER A 150 27.39 -25.18 37.85
C SER A 150 26.46 -26.38 38.03
N ALA A 151 26.70 -27.46 37.30
CA ALA A 151 26.12 -28.77 37.58
C ALA A 151 27.26 -29.80 37.67
N THR A 152 27.42 -30.34 38.87
CA THR A 152 28.44 -31.30 39.29
C THR A 152 28.17 -32.72 38.77
N ARG A 153 29.26 -33.38 38.35
CA ARG A 153 29.46 -34.83 38.10
C ARG A 153 29.51 -35.61 39.46
N PRO A 154 29.51 -36.97 39.54
CA PRO A 154 30.36 -37.91 38.74
C PRO A 154 29.76 -39.29 38.37
N MET A 155 30.23 -39.89 37.25
CA MET A 155 31.01 -41.14 37.09
C MET A 155 30.42 -42.44 37.67
N SER A 156 30.06 -43.38 36.78
CA SER A 156 30.77 -44.65 36.51
C SER A 156 30.37 -45.17 35.13
#